data_AF-A0A4R2GNG1-F1
#
_entry.id   AF-A0A4R2GNG1-F1
#
_cell.length_a   1.000
_cell.length_b   1.000
_cell.length_c   1.000
_cell.angle_alpha   90.00
_cell.angle_beta   90.00
_cell.angle_gamma   90.00
#
_symmetry.space_group_name_H-M   'P 1'
#
loop_
_entity.id
_entity.type
_entity.pdbx_description
1 polymer ?
#
loop_
_entity_poly.entity_id
_entity_poly.type
_entity_poly.pdbx_seq_one_letter_code
_entity_poly.pdbx_strand_id
1 'polypeptide(L)'
;MRLVAGYIFTPVYYLAFGLLLVIFHPVQVIARKLGGYHAHLKSVNVLNGLIMMMMRIIGARVRYHGLEKLPDNRPLIVASNHQSMFDISAFINGFKKFHPKFVSKIELASGIPSISYNLKHSGSALIDRKNGSQSIKEIIRLGRMIEKNNYAVCIFPEGTRSRTGKLRKFQSAGVKSLLKAAPSSLLIPFAIDGHTELMDKGYFPLKFGVEINYTVLDPIEPGNLDAEMLVEKCREAIEECLRKS
;
A
#
# COMPACT_ATOMS: atom_id res chain seq x y z
N MET A 1 -10.00 0.45 30.11
CA MET A 1 -9.86 -0.94 29.61
C MET A 1 -9.09 -1.03 28.28
N ARG A 2 -9.50 -0.33 27.20
CA ARG A 2 -8.80 -0.38 25.88
C ARG A 2 -7.31 0.00 25.95
N LEU A 3 -6.96 0.99 26.76
CA LEU A 3 -5.56 1.42 26.92
C LEU A 3 -4.67 0.34 27.57
N VAL A 4 -5.14 -0.25 28.69
CA VAL A 4 -4.43 -1.33 29.39
C VAL A 4 -4.26 -2.54 28.47
N ALA A 5 -5.31 -2.93 27.75
CA ALA A 5 -5.23 -3.97 26.74
C ALA A 5 -4.19 -3.65 25.65
N GLY A 6 -4.12 -2.39 25.20
CA GLY A 6 -3.09 -1.93 24.27
C GLY A 6 -1.68 -2.22 24.78
N TYR A 7 -1.37 -1.88 26.04
CA TYR A 7 -0.04 -2.17 26.62
C TYR A 7 0.28 -3.66 26.71
N ILE A 8 -0.72 -4.52 26.92
CA ILE A 8 -0.54 -5.98 27.02
C ILE A 8 -0.37 -6.63 25.64
N PHE A 9 -1.23 -6.27 24.69
CA PHE A 9 -1.28 -6.95 23.39
C PHE A 9 -0.33 -6.37 22.34
N THR A 10 0.12 -5.12 22.49
CA THR A 10 1.08 -4.52 21.54
C THR A 10 2.42 -5.26 21.49
N PRO A 11 3.06 -5.62 22.63
CA PRO A 11 4.27 -6.45 22.61
C PRO A 11 4.06 -7.80 21.91
N VAL A 12 2.93 -8.46 22.19
CA VAL A 12 2.57 -9.75 21.56
C VAL A 12 2.43 -9.59 20.05
N TYR A 13 1.76 -8.53 19.61
CA TYR A 13 1.61 -8.20 18.19
C TYR A 13 2.97 -7.96 17.52
N TYR A 14 3.84 -7.14 18.11
CA TYR A 14 5.15 -6.86 17.51
C TYR A 14 6.09 -8.06 17.52
N LEU A 15 6.03 -8.90 18.55
CA LEU A 15 6.76 -10.17 18.58
C LEU A 15 6.30 -11.09 17.45
N ALA A 16 4.98 -11.26 17.28
CA ALA A 16 4.41 -12.06 16.19
C ALA A 16 4.76 -11.48 14.81
N PHE A 17 4.66 -10.16 14.64
CA PHE A 17 5.03 -9.45 13.41
C PHE A 17 6.50 -9.67 13.07
N GLY A 18 7.40 -9.46 14.03
CA GLY A 18 8.83 -9.68 13.86
C GLY A 18 9.16 -11.12 13.49
N LEU A 19 8.55 -12.08 14.20
CA LEU A 19 8.73 -13.51 13.94
C LEU A 19 8.29 -13.89 12.53
N LEU A 20 7.13 -13.40 12.06
CA LEU A 20 6.70 -13.63 10.68
C LEU A 20 7.70 -13.08 9.67
N LEU A 21 8.24 -11.88 9.89
CA LEU A 21 9.22 -11.32 8.97
C LEU A 21 10.50 -12.17 8.92
N VAL A 22 10.98 -12.66 10.06
CA VAL A 22 12.16 -13.54 10.13
C VAL A 22 11.89 -14.86 9.43
N ILE A 23 10.75 -15.51 9.68
CA ILE A 23 10.38 -16.79 9.05
C ILE A 23 10.18 -16.64 7.54
N PHE A 24 9.48 -15.58 7.11
CA PHE A 24 9.15 -15.41 5.70
C PHE A 24 10.31 -14.89 4.85
N HIS A 25 11.41 -14.42 5.44
CA HIS A 25 12.59 -14.08 4.65
C HIS A 25 13.18 -15.28 3.90
N PRO A 26 13.60 -16.39 4.56
CA PRO A 26 14.08 -17.57 3.86
C PRO A 26 12.99 -18.22 2.99
N VAL A 27 11.72 -18.22 3.42
CA VAL A 27 10.61 -18.73 2.59
C VAL A 27 10.51 -17.98 1.27
N GLN A 28 10.58 -16.64 1.29
CA GLN A 28 10.59 -15.84 0.06
C GLN A 28 11.80 -16.13 -0.82
N VAL A 29 12.99 -16.28 -0.23
CA VAL A 29 14.23 -16.59 -0.97
C VAL A 29 14.11 -17.95 -1.66
N ILE A 30 13.68 -18.98 -0.93
CA ILE A 30 13.52 -20.34 -1.46
C ILE A 30 12.41 -20.37 -2.52
N ALA A 31 11.26 -19.76 -2.23
CA ALA A 31 10.13 -19.69 -3.17
C ALA A 31 10.57 -19.04 -4.49
N ARG A 32 11.32 -17.94 -4.43
CA ARG A 32 11.84 -17.29 -5.64
C ARG A 32 12.86 -18.16 -6.37
N LYS A 33 13.80 -18.79 -5.66
CA LYS A 33 14.86 -19.60 -6.28
C LYS A 33 14.31 -20.85 -6.97
N LEU A 34 13.33 -21.52 -6.37
CA LEU A 34 12.80 -22.79 -6.87
C LEU A 34 11.58 -22.62 -7.79
N GLY A 35 10.74 -21.61 -7.55
CA GLY A 35 9.45 -21.42 -8.25
C GLY A 35 9.29 -20.07 -8.94
N GLY A 36 10.35 -19.26 -9.02
CA GLY A 36 10.36 -17.98 -9.72
C GLY A 36 9.43 -16.93 -9.14
N TYR A 37 8.97 -16.02 -10.00
CA TYR A 37 8.16 -14.85 -9.60
C TYR A 37 6.82 -15.23 -8.96
N HIS A 38 6.09 -16.20 -9.53
CA HIS A 38 4.77 -16.57 -9.01
C HIS A 38 4.83 -17.22 -7.63
N ALA A 39 5.83 -18.08 -7.37
CA ALA A 39 6.04 -18.66 -6.05
C ALA A 39 6.46 -17.59 -5.03
N HIS A 40 7.34 -16.66 -5.41
CA HIS A 40 7.70 -15.52 -4.56
C HIS A 40 6.47 -14.67 -4.22
N LEU A 41 5.67 -14.29 -5.21
CA LEU A 41 4.43 -13.54 -5.01
C LEU A 41 3.46 -14.27 -4.09
N LYS A 42 3.29 -15.59 -4.25
CA LYS A 42 2.43 -16.40 -3.37
C LYS A 42 2.93 -16.33 -1.92
N SER A 43 4.23 -16.44 -1.69
CA SER A 43 4.80 -16.32 -0.34
C SER A 43 4.58 -14.93 0.27
N VAL A 44 4.68 -13.86 -0.53
CA VAL A 44 4.40 -12.48 -0.12
C VAL A 44 2.92 -12.29 0.21
N ASN A 45 2.01 -12.84 -0.60
CA ASN A 45 0.58 -12.80 -0.36
C ASN A 45 0.20 -13.52 0.95
N VAL A 46 0.80 -14.69 1.22
CA VAL A 46 0.60 -15.43 2.47
C VAL A 46 1.09 -14.62 3.67
N LEU A 47 2.32 -14.07 3.61
CA LEU A 47 2.86 -13.22 4.66
C LEU A 47 1.93 -12.05 5.00
N ASN A 48 1.49 -11.31 3.99
CA ASN A 48 0.64 -10.13 4.21
C ASN A 48 -0.77 -10.51 4.67
N GLY A 49 -1.32 -11.63 4.22
CA GLY A 49 -2.57 -12.18 4.76
C GLY A 49 -2.46 -12.51 6.25
N LEU A 50 -1.35 -13.12 6.68
CA LEU A 50 -1.08 -13.39 8.10
C LEU A 50 -0.88 -12.09 8.90
N ILE A 51 -0.19 -11.08 8.35
CA ILE A 51 -0.06 -9.75 8.97
C ILE A 51 -1.45 -9.11 9.17
N MET A 52 -2.34 -9.18 8.18
CA MET A 52 -3.70 -8.66 8.33
C MET A 52 -4.52 -9.44 9.35
N MET A 53 -4.33 -10.76 9.44
CA MET A 53 -5.01 -11.61 10.41
C MET A 53 -4.58 -11.31 11.85
N MET A 54 -3.28 -11.11 12.08
CA MET A 54 -2.75 -10.85 13.43
C MET A 54 -3.14 -9.48 13.98
N MET A 55 -3.69 -8.58 13.17
CA MET A 55 -4.34 -7.35 13.68
C MET A 55 -5.43 -7.67 14.72
N ARG A 56 -5.99 -8.89 14.73
CA ARG A 56 -6.90 -9.36 15.77
C ARG A 56 -6.26 -9.49 17.16
N ILE A 57 -4.94 -9.63 17.27
CA ILE A 57 -4.22 -9.68 18.55
C ILE A 57 -4.46 -8.40 19.36
N ILE A 58 -4.45 -7.24 18.68
CA ILE A 58 -4.78 -5.94 19.28
C ILE A 58 -6.28 -5.62 19.20
N GLY A 59 -7.12 -6.63 18.93
CA GLY A 59 -8.57 -6.47 18.80
C GLY A 59 -9.03 -5.67 17.59
N ALA A 60 -8.14 -5.34 16.64
CA ALA A 60 -8.50 -4.51 15.50
C ALA A 60 -9.42 -5.26 14.52
N ARG A 61 -10.43 -4.55 14.01
CA ARG A 61 -11.43 -5.08 13.07
C ARG A 61 -11.16 -4.50 11.69
N VAL A 62 -10.54 -5.31 10.84
CA VAL A 62 -10.19 -4.93 9.46
C VAL A 62 -11.38 -5.19 8.53
N ARG A 63 -11.78 -4.18 7.75
CA ARG A 63 -12.82 -4.28 6.73
C ARG A 63 -12.32 -3.75 5.39
N TYR A 64 -12.72 -4.43 4.32
CA TYR A 64 -12.53 -3.97 2.95
C TYR A 64 -13.90 -3.70 2.33
N HIS A 65 -13.99 -2.59 1.60
CA HIS A 65 -15.21 -2.15 0.91
C HIS A 65 -14.86 -1.81 -0.54
N GLY A 66 -15.76 -2.08 -1.48
CA GLY A 66 -15.61 -1.65 -2.88
C GLY A 66 -14.62 -2.46 -3.72
N LEU A 67 -14.06 -3.57 -3.23
CA LEU A 67 -13.12 -4.38 -4.01
C LEU A 67 -13.74 -4.96 -5.28
N GLU A 68 -15.07 -5.14 -5.29
CA GLU A 68 -15.89 -5.55 -6.43
C GLU A 68 -15.95 -4.51 -7.55
N LYS A 69 -15.61 -3.25 -7.28
CA LYS A 69 -15.56 -2.16 -8.28
C LYS A 69 -14.33 -2.23 -9.19
N LEU A 70 -13.35 -3.06 -8.85
CA LEU A 70 -12.07 -3.12 -9.55
C LEU A 70 -12.22 -3.92 -10.85
N PRO A 71 -11.95 -3.33 -12.03
CA PRO A 71 -11.95 -4.07 -13.29
C PRO A 71 -10.72 -4.99 -13.38
N ASP A 72 -10.88 -6.16 -13.99
CA ASP A 72 -9.83 -7.17 -14.15
C ASP A 72 -9.14 -7.16 -15.52
N ASN A 73 -9.60 -6.30 -16.44
CA ASN A 73 -9.18 -6.26 -17.84
C ASN A 73 -8.20 -5.13 -18.19
N ARG A 74 -7.77 -4.32 -17.23
CA ARG A 74 -6.87 -3.18 -17.45
C ARG A 74 -5.99 -2.89 -16.23
N PRO A 75 -4.84 -2.22 -16.39
CA PRO A 75 -3.97 -1.89 -15.27
C PRO A 75 -4.59 -0.86 -14.34
N LEU A 76 -4.18 -0.89 -13.07
CA LEU A 76 -4.72 -0.01 -12.04
C LEU A 76 -3.63 0.90 -11.47
N ILE A 77 -3.86 2.21 -11.47
CA ILE A 77 -3.09 3.16 -10.67
C ILE A 77 -3.93 3.49 -9.45
N VAL A 78 -3.52 3.02 -8.29
CA VAL A 78 -4.22 3.25 -7.03
C VAL A 78 -3.56 4.41 -6.29
N ALA A 79 -4.28 5.52 -6.17
CA ALA A 79 -3.88 6.69 -5.40
C ALA A 79 -4.52 6.60 -4.01
N SER A 80 -3.71 6.60 -2.97
CA SER A 80 -4.19 6.42 -1.59
C SER A 80 -3.59 7.42 -0.62
N ASN A 81 -4.33 7.74 0.45
CA ASN A 81 -3.77 8.40 1.61
C ASN A 81 -2.84 7.45 2.38
N HIS A 82 -1.90 7.99 3.16
CA HIS A 82 -0.92 7.16 3.88
C HIS A 82 -0.94 7.45 5.37
N GLN A 83 -1.46 6.53 6.18
CA GLN A 83 -1.54 6.68 7.64
C GLN A 83 -0.45 5.88 8.36
N SER A 84 -0.02 4.73 7.84
CA SER A 84 0.88 3.81 8.55
C SER A 84 1.74 2.91 7.66
N MET A 85 2.65 2.14 8.25
CA MET A 85 3.34 1.06 7.51
C MET A 85 2.43 -0.15 7.24
N PHE A 86 1.35 -0.32 8.00
CA PHE A 86 0.40 -1.42 7.84
C PHE A 86 -0.47 -1.27 6.59
N ASP A 87 -0.60 -0.05 6.06
CA ASP A 87 -1.24 0.27 4.79
C ASP A 87 -0.73 -0.61 3.65
N ILE A 88 0.56 -0.95 3.67
CA ILE A 88 1.23 -1.76 2.65
C ILE A 88 0.67 -3.18 2.63
N SER A 89 0.60 -3.83 3.80
CA SER A 89 0.08 -5.19 3.93
C SER A 89 -1.40 -5.26 3.56
N ALA A 90 -2.14 -4.21 3.89
CA ALA A 90 -3.54 -4.13 3.53
C ALA A 90 -3.77 -3.99 2.03
N PHE A 91 -2.97 -3.16 1.36
CA PHE A 91 -3.00 -3.04 -0.09
C PHE A 91 -2.61 -4.38 -0.75
N ILE A 92 -1.54 -5.03 -0.30
CA ILE A 92 -1.12 -6.33 -0.85
C ILE A 92 -2.24 -7.37 -0.73
N ASN A 93 -2.89 -7.44 0.43
CA ASN A 93 -3.94 -8.43 0.69
C ASN A 93 -5.23 -8.12 -0.11
N GLY A 94 -5.64 -6.86 -0.20
CA GLY A 94 -6.85 -6.45 -0.93
C GLY A 94 -6.70 -6.57 -2.45
N PHE A 95 -5.51 -6.24 -2.97
CA PHE A 95 -5.23 -6.20 -4.42
C PHE A 95 -4.44 -7.41 -4.92
N LYS A 96 -4.40 -8.52 -4.17
CA LYS A 96 -3.58 -9.71 -4.48
C LYS A 96 -3.77 -10.26 -5.90
N LYS A 97 -4.97 -10.14 -6.48
CA LYS A 97 -5.30 -10.57 -7.84
C LYS A 97 -4.56 -9.74 -8.91
N PHE A 98 -4.17 -8.52 -8.57
CA PHE A 98 -3.56 -7.54 -9.47
C PHE A 98 -2.04 -7.42 -9.29
N HIS A 99 -1.40 -8.39 -8.61
CA HIS A 99 0.07 -8.42 -8.43
C HIS A 99 0.65 -7.08 -7.94
N PRO A 100 0.21 -6.60 -6.76
CA PRO A 100 0.36 -5.22 -6.34
C PRO A 100 1.83 -4.76 -6.31
N LYS A 101 2.06 -3.58 -6.88
CA LYS A 101 3.36 -2.89 -6.94
C LYS A 101 3.31 -1.57 -6.17
N PHE A 102 4.48 -1.01 -5.88
CA PHE A 102 4.59 0.24 -5.15
C PHE A 102 5.58 1.20 -5.80
N VAL A 103 5.36 2.50 -5.60
CA VAL A 103 6.41 3.52 -5.71
C VAL A 103 7.01 3.71 -4.32
N SER A 104 8.21 3.19 -4.10
CA SER A 104 8.86 3.08 -2.80
C SER A 104 10.20 3.81 -2.75
N LYS A 105 10.56 4.30 -1.56
CA LYS A 105 11.89 4.87 -1.29
C LYS A 105 13.00 3.83 -1.49
N ILE A 106 14.07 4.20 -2.19
CA ILE A 106 15.20 3.28 -2.46
C ILE A 106 15.89 2.80 -1.17
N GLU A 107 15.91 3.63 -0.12
CA GLU A 107 16.52 3.30 1.17
C GLU A 107 15.83 2.12 1.87
N LEU A 108 14.55 1.88 1.57
CA LEU A 108 13.80 0.73 2.12
C LEU A 108 14.27 -0.61 1.53
N ALA A 109 15.04 -0.59 0.44
CA ALA A 109 15.57 -1.80 -0.17
C ALA A 109 16.71 -2.43 0.64
N SER A 110 17.25 -1.74 1.66
CA SER A 110 18.36 -2.21 2.49
C SER A 110 18.07 -2.15 3.99
N GLY A 111 16.79 -1.98 4.38
CA GLY A 111 16.35 -2.03 5.78
C GLY A 111 16.02 -3.46 6.23
N ILE A 112 14.75 -3.69 6.58
CA ILE A 112 14.28 -4.96 7.14
C ILE A 112 14.39 -6.11 6.11
N PRO A 113 15.11 -7.22 6.39
CA PRO A 113 15.48 -8.22 5.38
C PRO A 113 14.32 -8.76 4.52
N SER A 114 13.21 -9.15 5.14
CA SER A 114 12.03 -9.67 4.45
C SER A 114 11.37 -8.63 3.54
N ILE A 115 11.26 -7.39 4.01
CA ILE A 115 10.65 -6.27 3.27
C ILE A 115 11.58 -5.82 2.14
N SER A 116 12.87 -5.62 2.45
CA SER A 116 13.94 -5.30 1.51
C SER A 116 14.01 -6.30 0.36
N TYR A 117 13.93 -7.59 0.68
CA TYR A 117 13.93 -8.65 -0.32
C TYR A 117 12.71 -8.56 -1.24
N ASN A 118 11.51 -8.38 -0.68
CA ASN A 118 10.31 -8.19 -1.49
C ASN A 118 10.40 -6.95 -2.39
N LEU A 119 10.86 -5.81 -1.85
CA LEU A 119 11.00 -4.57 -2.61
C LEU A 119 11.94 -4.73 -3.81
N LYS A 120 13.07 -5.40 -3.64
CA LYS A 120 14.06 -5.66 -4.71
C LYS A 120 13.55 -6.61 -5.81
N HIS A 121 12.63 -7.52 -5.48
CA HIS A 121 12.24 -8.61 -6.39
C HIS A 121 10.78 -8.56 -6.87
N SER A 122 9.95 -7.69 -6.29
CA SER A 122 8.54 -7.55 -6.65
C SER A 122 8.30 -6.82 -7.97
N GLY A 123 9.31 -6.11 -8.49
CA GLY A 123 9.18 -5.24 -9.67
C GLY A 123 8.70 -3.82 -9.37
N SER A 124 8.47 -3.49 -8.09
CA SER A 124 8.14 -2.14 -7.60
C SER A 124 9.22 -1.11 -8.01
N ALA A 125 8.85 0.17 -8.07
CA ALA A 125 9.78 1.26 -8.35
C ALA A 125 10.51 1.66 -7.06
N LEU A 126 11.84 1.66 -7.09
CA LEU A 126 12.70 2.14 -6.01
C LEU A 126 13.24 3.52 -6.38
N ILE A 127 12.64 4.57 -5.81
CA ILE A 127 12.90 5.96 -6.16
C ILE A 127 13.87 6.61 -5.17
N ASP A 128 14.83 7.35 -5.70
CA ASP A 128 15.64 8.29 -4.95
C ASP A 128 14.99 9.68 -5.02
N ARG A 129 14.43 10.12 -3.89
CA ARG A 129 13.74 11.42 -3.79
C ARG A 129 14.67 12.62 -3.97
N LYS A 130 15.98 12.43 -3.84
CA LYS A 130 17.00 13.45 -4.11
C LYS A 130 17.38 13.50 -5.60
N ASN A 131 17.01 12.49 -6.37
CA ASN A 131 17.29 12.38 -7.81
C ASN A 131 15.99 12.21 -8.61
N GLY A 132 15.40 13.33 -9.00
CA GLY A 132 14.14 13.35 -9.76
C GLY A 132 14.20 12.59 -11.09
N SER A 133 15.34 12.62 -11.79
CA SER A 133 15.53 11.91 -13.07
C SER A 133 15.48 10.39 -12.88
N GLN A 134 16.20 9.87 -11.87
CA GLN A 134 16.15 8.45 -11.50
C GLN A 134 14.73 8.04 -11.08
N SER A 135 14.07 8.86 -10.27
CA SER A 135 12.70 8.62 -9.82
C SER A 135 11.72 8.49 -10.99
N ILE A 136 11.76 9.42 -11.94
CA ILE A 136 10.91 9.40 -13.13
C ILE A 136 11.19 8.17 -13.98
N LYS A 137 12.47 7.81 -14.18
CA LYS A 137 12.86 6.62 -14.95
C LYS A 137 12.28 5.33 -14.35
N GLU A 138 12.36 5.17 -13.03
CA GLU A 138 11.80 4.00 -12.35
C GLU A 138 10.27 3.97 -12.38
N ILE A 139 9.62 5.12 -12.25
CA ILE A 139 8.16 5.21 -12.34
C ILE A 139 7.68 4.87 -13.77
N ILE A 140 8.37 5.34 -14.82
CA ILE A 140 8.07 4.98 -16.21
C ILE A 140 8.28 3.48 -16.44
N ARG A 141 9.37 2.89 -15.91
CA ARG A 141 9.61 1.44 -15.99
C ARG A 141 8.46 0.67 -15.36
N LEU A 142 8.00 1.11 -14.18
CA LEU A 142 6.86 0.52 -13.49
C LEU A 142 5.55 0.68 -14.29
N GLY A 143 5.29 1.87 -14.84
CA GLY A 143 4.12 2.13 -15.69
C GLY A 143 4.05 1.17 -16.88
N ARG A 144 5.15 1.01 -17.62
CA ARG A 144 5.21 0.04 -18.74
C ARG A 144 4.98 -1.39 -18.28
N MET A 145 5.44 -1.75 -17.07
CA MET A 145 5.23 -3.08 -16.52
C MET A 145 3.77 -3.32 -16.14
N ILE A 146 3.09 -2.37 -15.50
CA ILE A 146 1.67 -2.55 -15.19
C ILE A 146 0.84 -2.60 -16.46
N GLU A 147 1.14 -1.75 -17.44
CA GLU A 147 0.48 -1.70 -18.75
C GLU A 147 0.52 -3.06 -19.45
N LYS A 148 1.71 -3.67 -19.50
CA LYS A 148 1.90 -4.96 -20.16
C LYS A 148 1.16 -6.12 -19.48
N ASN A 149 0.96 -6.07 -18.17
CA ASN A 149 0.53 -7.23 -17.39
C ASN A 149 -0.82 -7.06 -16.68
N ASN A 150 -1.53 -5.95 -16.87
CA ASN A 150 -2.74 -5.60 -16.13
C ASN A 150 -2.54 -5.66 -14.59
N TYR A 151 -1.41 -5.15 -14.12
CA TYR A 151 -1.11 -5.10 -12.69
C TYR A 151 -1.59 -3.80 -12.04
N ALA A 152 -1.66 -3.81 -10.71
CA ALA A 152 -1.92 -2.63 -9.90
C ALA A 152 -0.62 -2.02 -9.35
N VAL A 153 -0.54 -0.69 -9.35
CA VAL A 153 0.46 0.07 -8.59
C VAL A 153 -0.23 0.93 -7.54
N CYS A 154 0.24 0.88 -6.31
CA CYS A 154 -0.10 1.87 -5.28
C CYS A 154 0.92 3.00 -5.29
N ILE A 155 0.42 4.22 -5.29
CA ILE A 155 1.18 5.44 -5.05
C ILE A 155 0.51 6.23 -3.92
N PHE A 156 1.32 6.79 -3.04
CA PHE A 156 0.87 7.67 -1.96
C PHE A 156 1.22 9.11 -2.33
N PRO A 157 0.32 9.87 -2.98
CA PRO A 157 0.66 11.16 -3.58
C PRO A 157 0.96 12.25 -2.53
N GLU A 158 0.61 12.03 -1.25
CA GLU A 158 1.03 12.88 -0.13
C GLU A 158 2.55 12.93 0.06
N GLY A 159 3.27 11.94 -0.47
CA GLY A 159 4.73 11.82 -0.37
C GLY A 159 5.23 11.39 1.02
N THR A 160 4.48 11.61 2.10
CA THR A 160 4.80 11.14 3.46
C THR A 160 3.52 10.75 4.21
N ARG A 161 3.66 9.97 5.27
CA ARG A 161 2.53 9.59 6.14
C ARG A 161 1.92 10.81 6.82
N SER A 162 0.60 10.87 6.90
CA SER A 162 -0.10 11.82 7.76
C SER A 162 -0.12 11.31 9.20
N ARG A 163 0.35 12.15 10.14
CA ARG A 163 0.34 11.84 11.59
C ARG A 163 -0.90 12.41 12.30
N THR A 164 -1.67 13.25 11.61
CA THR A 164 -2.82 13.96 12.17
C THR A 164 -4.16 13.47 11.60
N GLY A 165 -4.13 12.49 10.69
CA GLY A 165 -5.31 12.03 9.95
C GLY A 165 -5.79 13.00 8.86
N LYS A 166 -5.28 14.23 8.83
CA LYS A 166 -5.60 15.21 7.79
C LYS A 166 -4.88 14.88 6.50
N LEU A 167 -5.62 14.88 5.39
CA LEU A 167 -5.07 14.74 4.05
C LEU A 167 -4.19 15.94 3.69
N ARG A 168 -3.05 15.67 3.07
CA ARG A 168 -2.18 16.70 2.49
C ARG A 168 -2.52 16.94 1.02
N LYS A 169 -1.98 18.03 0.46
CA LYS A 169 -1.98 18.22 -1.00
C LYS A 169 -1.30 17.03 -1.68
N PHE A 170 -1.99 16.45 -2.64
CA PHE A 170 -1.45 15.35 -3.43
C PHE A 170 -0.52 15.88 -4.53
N GLN A 171 0.62 15.21 -4.71
CA GLN A 171 1.58 15.52 -5.75
C GLN A 171 1.23 14.77 -7.05
N SER A 172 1.14 15.50 -8.16
CA SER A 172 0.69 14.95 -9.45
C SER A 172 1.78 14.23 -10.25
N ALA A 173 3.06 14.61 -10.08
CA ALA A 173 4.16 14.18 -10.95
C ALA A 173 4.32 12.65 -11.07
N GLY A 174 4.17 11.92 -9.97
CA GLY A 174 4.25 10.46 -9.97
C GLY A 174 3.08 9.80 -10.70
N VAL A 175 1.85 10.27 -10.44
CA VAL A 175 0.63 9.79 -11.12
C VAL A 175 0.69 10.12 -12.61
N LYS A 176 1.11 11.34 -12.97
CA LYS A 176 1.34 11.78 -14.36
C LYS A 176 2.31 10.85 -15.10
N SER A 177 3.42 10.49 -14.45
CA SER A 177 4.43 9.61 -15.03
C SER A 177 3.93 8.18 -15.23
N LEU A 178 3.13 7.67 -14.29
CA LEU A 178 2.47 6.37 -14.42
C LEU A 178 1.44 6.37 -15.56
N LEU A 179 0.53 7.35 -15.60
CA LEU A 179 -0.49 7.48 -16.65
C LEU A 179 0.14 7.60 -18.04
N LYS A 180 1.22 8.37 -18.17
CA LYS A 180 1.95 8.48 -19.45
C LYS A 180 2.53 7.14 -19.92
N ALA A 181 2.98 6.31 -18.99
CA ALA A 181 3.60 5.02 -19.30
C ALA A 181 2.60 3.85 -19.33
N ALA A 182 1.40 4.04 -18.79
CA ALA A 182 0.30 3.09 -18.73
C ALA A 182 -1.02 3.78 -19.14
N PRO A 183 -1.18 4.16 -20.42
CA PRO A 183 -2.31 4.96 -20.87
C PRO A 183 -3.66 4.25 -20.78
N SER A 184 -3.70 2.91 -20.76
CA SER A 184 -4.94 2.16 -20.54
C SER A 184 -5.31 2.02 -19.07
N SER A 185 -4.50 2.55 -18.15
CA SER A 185 -4.77 2.39 -16.72
C SER A 185 -5.98 3.16 -16.23
N LEU A 186 -6.61 2.63 -15.19
CA LEU A 186 -7.69 3.28 -14.47
C LEU A 186 -7.16 3.86 -13.16
N LEU A 187 -7.56 5.10 -12.84
CA LEU A 187 -7.16 5.73 -11.59
C LEU A 187 -8.17 5.36 -10.50
N ILE A 188 -7.69 4.73 -9.43
CA ILE A 188 -8.52 4.23 -8.33
C ILE A 188 -8.19 5.03 -7.07
N PRO A 189 -9.11 5.86 -6.55
CA PRO A 189 -8.96 6.42 -5.22
C PRO A 189 -9.19 5.33 -4.16
N PHE A 190 -8.26 5.21 -3.22
CA PHE A 190 -8.32 4.21 -2.15
C PHE A 190 -8.16 4.88 -0.79
N ALA A 191 -9.22 4.88 0.00
CA ALA A 191 -9.26 5.50 1.31
C ALA A 191 -8.87 4.50 2.40
N ILE A 192 -7.93 4.91 3.25
CA ILE A 192 -7.46 4.16 4.41
C ILE A 192 -7.86 4.94 5.66
N ASP A 193 -8.58 4.28 6.56
CA ASP A 193 -9.04 4.86 7.81
C ASP A 193 -8.79 3.96 9.02
N GLY A 194 -8.69 4.57 10.20
CA GLY A 194 -8.50 3.92 11.49
C GLY A 194 -7.04 3.79 11.93
N HIS A 195 -6.04 3.88 11.04
CA HIS A 195 -4.64 3.74 11.46
C HIS A 195 -4.12 4.92 12.28
N THR A 196 -4.63 6.13 12.01
CA THR A 196 -4.32 7.29 12.87
C THR A 196 -4.87 7.08 14.28
N GLU A 197 -6.06 6.50 14.42
CA GLU A 197 -6.62 6.17 15.74
C GLU A 197 -5.85 5.02 16.41
N LEU A 198 -5.47 4.00 15.65
CA LEU A 198 -4.69 2.86 16.11
C LEU A 198 -3.34 3.30 16.72
N MET A 199 -2.72 4.33 16.13
CA MET A 199 -1.41 4.84 16.50
C MET A 199 -1.50 6.25 17.10
N ASP A 200 -2.59 6.57 17.81
CA ASP A 200 -2.79 7.87 18.46
C ASP A 200 -1.66 8.24 19.43
N LYS A 201 -1.02 7.22 20.04
CA LYS A 201 0.18 7.33 20.89
C LYS A 201 1.49 7.01 20.17
N GLY A 202 1.50 7.03 18.85
CA GLY A 202 2.63 6.58 18.03
C GLY A 202 2.68 5.05 17.93
N TYR A 203 3.88 4.48 17.96
CA TYR A 203 4.05 3.04 17.79
C TYR A 203 3.84 2.24 19.08
N PHE A 204 3.69 2.87 20.25
CA PHE A 204 3.45 2.13 21.49
C PHE A 204 2.71 2.95 22.55
N PRO A 205 1.67 2.39 23.20
CA PRO A 205 0.96 1.18 22.81
C PRO A 205 0.10 1.44 21.56
N LEU A 206 -0.20 0.40 20.80
CA LEU A 206 -1.27 0.43 19.80
C LEU A 206 -2.63 0.42 20.53
N LYS A 207 -3.57 1.22 20.04
CA LYS A 207 -4.91 1.31 20.62
C LYS A 207 -5.69 0.03 20.34
N PHE A 208 -6.18 -0.62 21.41
CA PHE A 208 -6.92 -1.87 21.30
C PHE A 208 -8.34 -1.67 20.76
N GLY A 209 -8.79 -2.55 19.86
CA GLY A 209 -10.18 -2.62 19.43
C GLY A 209 -10.58 -1.67 18.29
N VAL A 210 -9.60 -1.06 17.60
CA VAL A 210 -9.84 -0.06 16.55
C VAL A 210 -10.43 -0.72 15.29
N GLU A 211 -11.39 -0.05 14.67
CA GLU A 211 -11.92 -0.44 13.36
C GLU A 211 -11.05 0.18 12.27
N ILE A 212 -10.62 -0.63 11.31
CA ILE A 212 -9.74 -0.22 10.22
C ILE A 212 -10.46 -0.48 8.92
N ASN A 213 -10.73 0.60 8.18
CA ASN A 213 -11.48 0.55 6.93
C ASN A 213 -10.56 0.80 5.74
N TYR A 214 -10.70 -0.05 4.73
CA TYR A 214 -10.01 0.03 3.45
C TYR A 214 -11.05 0.10 2.34
N THR A 215 -11.26 1.30 1.79
CA THR A 215 -12.39 1.56 0.89
C THR A 215 -11.87 1.91 -0.50
N VAL A 216 -12.23 1.06 -1.48
CA VAL A 216 -12.10 1.40 -2.90
C VAL A 216 -13.25 2.31 -3.28
N LEU A 217 -12.90 3.51 -3.73
CA LEU A 217 -13.86 4.51 -4.20
C LEU A 217 -14.12 4.34 -5.69
N ASP A 218 -15.06 5.13 -6.21
CA ASP A 218 -15.45 5.02 -7.61
C ASP A 218 -14.25 5.31 -8.53
N PRO A 219 -13.96 4.40 -9.48
CA PRO A 219 -12.85 4.60 -10.40
C PRO A 219 -13.00 5.88 -11.23
N ILE A 220 -11.87 6.54 -11.48
CA ILE A 220 -11.80 7.75 -12.29
C ILE A 220 -11.13 7.41 -13.61
N GLU A 221 -11.88 7.57 -14.70
CA GLU A 221 -11.29 7.49 -16.05
C GLU A 221 -10.34 8.65 -16.31
N PRO A 222 -9.06 8.40 -16.63
CA PRO A 222 -8.12 9.47 -16.89
C PRO A 222 -8.51 10.34 -18.09
N GLY A 223 -8.94 9.69 -19.19
CA GLY A 223 -9.29 10.37 -20.44
C GLY A 223 -8.22 11.36 -20.90
N ASN A 224 -8.65 12.56 -21.30
CA ASN A 224 -7.77 13.69 -21.64
C ASN A 224 -7.59 14.68 -20.47
N LEU A 225 -7.95 14.30 -19.25
CA LEU A 225 -7.85 15.19 -18.09
C LEU A 225 -6.38 15.39 -17.71
N ASP A 226 -6.05 16.61 -17.27
CA ASP A 226 -4.73 16.85 -16.70
C ASP A 226 -4.53 16.08 -15.39
N ALA A 227 -3.29 15.66 -15.16
CA ALA A 227 -2.93 14.86 -13.99
C ALA A 227 -3.16 15.61 -12.67
N GLU A 228 -3.08 16.95 -12.63
CA GLU A 228 -3.37 17.71 -11.41
C GLU A 228 -4.85 17.62 -11.07
N MET A 229 -5.74 17.77 -12.06
CA MET A 229 -7.18 17.63 -11.87
C MET A 229 -7.57 16.22 -11.43
N LEU A 230 -6.99 15.19 -12.05
CA LEU A 230 -7.24 13.79 -11.69
C LEU A 230 -6.85 13.50 -10.24
N VAL A 231 -5.67 13.96 -9.85
CA VAL A 231 -5.15 13.74 -8.51
C VAL A 231 -5.92 14.53 -7.45
N GLU A 232 -6.41 15.73 -7.80
CA GLU A 232 -7.27 16.51 -6.91
C GLU A 232 -8.65 15.86 -6.73
N LYS A 233 -9.28 15.38 -7.81
CA LYS A 233 -10.53 14.60 -7.71
C LYS A 233 -10.36 13.36 -6.84
N CYS A 234 -9.24 12.63 -6.98
CA CYS A 234 -8.90 11.53 -6.09
C CYS A 234 -8.81 11.98 -4.63
N ARG A 235 -8.13 13.11 -4.37
CA ARG A 235 -7.95 13.65 -3.03
C ARG A 235 -9.29 14.02 -2.39
N GLU A 236 -10.16 14.71 -3.13
CA GLU A 236 -11.50 15.11 -2.71
C GLU A 236 -12.38 13.89 -2.40
N ALA A 237 -12.38 12.88 -3.27
CA ALA A 237 -13.13 11.64 -3.05
C ALA A 237 -12.68 10.92 -1.77
N ILE A 238 -11.36 10.84 -1.55
CA ILE A 238 -10.82 10.24 -0.31
C ILE A 238 -11.19 11.11 0.90
N GLU A 239 -11.09 12.43 0.82
CA GLU A 239 -11.47 13.34 1.90
C GLU A 239 -12.94 13.21 2.29
N GLU A 240 -13.83 13.14 1.30
CA GLU A 240 -15.26 12.94 1.51
C GLU A 240 -15.54 11.60 2.19
N CYS A 241 -14.87 10.53 1.76
CA CYS A 241 -14.98 9.23 2.40
C CYS A 241 -14.54 9.29 3.88
N LEU A 242 -13.38 9.89 4.16
CA LEU A 242 -12.85 9.98 5.53
C LEU A 242 -13.68 10.87 6.45
N ARG A 243 -14.46 11.81 5.92
CA ARG A 243 -15.40 12.64 6.71
C ARG A 243 -16.67 11.91 7.13
N LYS A 244 -17.04 10.83 6.42
CA LYS A 244 -18.27 10.06 6.65
C LYS A 244 -18.03 8.82 7.54
N SER A 245 -16.78 8.48 7.81
CA SER A 245 -16.36 7.32 8.63
C SER A 245 -16.44 7.56 10.13
#